data_AF-A0A1R1L613-F1
#
_entry.id   AF-A0A1R1L613-F1
#
_cell.length_a   1.000
_cell.length_b   1.000
_cell.length_c   1.000
_cell.angle_alpha   90.00
_cell.angle_beta   90.00
_cell.angle_gamma   90.00
#
_symmetry.space_group_name_H-M   'P 1'
#
loop_
_entity.id
_entity.type
_entity.pdbx_description
1 polymer ?
#
loop_
_entity_poly.entity_id
_entity_poly.type
_entity_poly.pdbx_seq_one_letter_code
_entity_poly.pdbx_strand_id
1 'polypeptide(L)'
;MTDKPTVLFICKHNAGRSQLGAALLELAADDRYTATSAGIAPANEVNPSIATTVAELGLDISDRTPRKVTPELLDQADVVVLMKPGLNLPATPRGKVLQWSF
;
A
#
# COMPACT_ATOMS: atom_id res chain seq x y z
N MET A 1 24.66 -2.46 -3.75
CA MET A 1 23.42 -2.24 -2.99
C MET A 1 22.41 -3.22 -3.56
N THR A 2 22.03 -4.23 -2.80
CA THR A 2 20.90 -5.09 -3.19
C THR A 2 19.63 -4.27 -2.99
N ASP A 3 18.90 -3.99 -4.07
CA ASP A 3 17.59 -3.33 -3.96
C ASP A 3 16.68 -4.16 -3.06
N LYS A 4 16.09 -3.51 -2.06
CA LYS A 4 15.16 -4.15 -1.14
C LYS A 4 13.88 -4.54 -1.88
N PRO A 5 13.28 -5.71 -1.61
CA PRO A 5 12.03 -6.08 -2.25
C PRO A 5 10.93 -5.05 -1.97
N THR A 6 10.17 -4.70 -3.02
CA THR A 6 9.07 -3.75 -2.93
C THR A 6 7.74 -4.44 -2.65
N VAL A 7 7.03 -3.98 -1.62
CA VAL A 7 5.69 -4.47 -1.25
C VAL A 7 4.65 -3.40 -1.53
N LEU A 8 3.72 -3.69 -2.44
CA LEU A 8 2.63 -2.80 -2.86
C LEU A 8 1.31 -3.24 -2.22
N PHE A 9 0.77 -2.41 -1.32
CA PHE A 9 -0.55 -2.59 -0.73
C PHE A 9 -1.64 -1.90 -1.57
N ILE A 10 -2.71 -2.62 -1.91
CA ILE A 10 -3.78 -2.10 -2.79
C ILE A 10 -5.13 -2.22 -2.09
N CYS A 11 -5.87 -1.11 -2.01
CA CYS A 11 -7.28 -1.11 -1.62
C CYS A 11 -8.15 -0.32 -2.62
N LYS A 12 -9.41 -0.05 -2.31
CA LYS A 12 -10.29 0.71 -3.21
C LYS A 12 -9.82 2.16 -3.38
N HIS A 13 -9.63 2.90 -2.28
CA HIS A 13 -9.46 4.36 -2.33
C HIS A 13 -8.05 4.86 -2.01
N ASN A 14 -7.10 3.99 -1.69
CA ASN A 14 -5.77 4.37 -1.21
C ASN A 14 -5.75 5.38 -0.04
N ALA A 15 -6.82 5.42 0.76
CA ALA A 15 -6.98 6.35 1.87
C ALA A 15 -7.02 5.67 3.23
N GLY A 16 -7.20 4.35 3.29
CA GLY A 16 -7.32 3.63 4.56
C GLY A 16 -6.45 2.39 4.62
N ARG A 17 -7.04 1.22 4.44
CA ARG A 17 -6.37 -0.09 4.58
C ARG A 17 -4.98 -0.18 3.95
N SER A 18 -4.82 0.24 2.69
CA SER A 18 -3.52 0.18 2.02
C SER A 18 -2.49 1.16 2.58
N GLN A 19 -2.93 2.32 3.08
CA GLN A 19 -2.05 3.28 3.76
C GLN A 19 -1.59 2.70 5.10
N LEU A 20 -2.53 2.15 5.88
CA LEU A 20 -2.24 1.47 7.13
C LEU A 20 -1.28 0.29 6.92
N GLY A 21 -1.51 -0.56 5.92
CA GLY A 21 -0.65 -1.69 5.60
C GLY A 21 0.78 -1.27 5.24
N ALA A 22 0.94 -0.25 4.40
CA ALA A 22 2.24 0.29 4.04
C ALA A 22 2.96 0.89 5.26
N ALA A 23 2.27 1.72 6.04
CA ALA A 23 2.82 2.32 7.24
C ALA A 23 3.29 1.29 8.29
N LEU A 24 2.48 0.25 8.54
CA LEU A 24 2.85 -0.82 9.46
C LEU A 24 4.08 -1.59 8.97
N LEU A 25 4.22 -1.79 7.66
CA LEU A 25 5.42 -2.42 7.11
C LEU A 25 6.65 -1.52 7.28
N GLU A 26 6.55 -0.21 7.03
CA GLU A 26 7.65 0.74 7.26
C GLU A 26 8.14 0.69 8.71
N LEU A 27 7.20 0.68 9.66
CA LEU A 27 7.52 0.61 11.09
C LEU A 27 8.14 -0.74 11.51
N ALA A 28 7.72 -1.85 10.91
CA ALA A 28 8.12 -3.20 11.33
C ALA A 28 9.30 -3.80 10.54
N ALA A 29 9.56 -3.31 9.33
CA ALA A 29 10.50 -3.93 8.39
C ALA A 29 11.91 -3.32 8.41
N ASP A 30 12.11 -2.17 9.04
CA ASP A 30 13.36 -1.40 9.00
C ASP A 30 13.95 -1.39 7.57
N ASP A 31 15.21 -1.78 7.39
CA ASP A 31 15.89 -1.74 6.09
C ASP A 31 15.61 -2.98 5.19
N ARG A 32 14.62 -3.84 5.51
CA ARG A 32 14.42 -5.11 4.79
C ARG A 32 13.49 -5.04 3.59
N TYR A 33 12.56 -4.09 3.57
CA TYR A 33 11.55 -3.96 2.51
C TYR A 33 11.28 -2.49 2.19
N THR A 34 10.91 -2.22 0.95
CA THR A 34 10.32 -0.93 0.55
C THR A 34 8.81 -1.07 0.55
N ALA A 35 8.11 -0.34 1.42
CA ALA A 35 6.65 -0.35 1.46
C ALA A 35 6.07 0.74 0.55
N THR A 36 4.98 0.42 -0.15
CA THR A 36 4.23 1.41 -0.90
C THR A 36 2.74 1.06 -1.00
N SER A 37 1.91 2.01 -1.41
CA SER A 37 0.48 1.79 -1.54
C SER A 37 -0.14 2.44 -2.77
N ALA A 38 -1.27 1.89 -3.21
CA ALA A 38 -2.10 2.44 -4.28
C ALA A 38 -3.58 2.04 -4.12
N GLY A 39 -4.44 2.52 -5.02
CA GLY A 39 -5.86 2.17 -5.03
C GLY A 39 -6.51 2.21 -6.41
N ILE A 40 -7.65 1.54 -6.54
CA ILE A 40 -8.39 1.42 -7.81
C ILE A 40 -9.04 2.76 -8.20
N ALA A 41 -9.65 3.42 -7.22
CA ALA A 41 -10.35 4.69 -7.36
C ALA A 41 -9.96 5.59 -6.17
N PRO A 42 -8.80 6.28 -6.24
CA PRO A 42 -8.26 7.04 -5.11
C PRO A 42 -9.25 8.07 -4.55
N ALA A 43 -9.23 8.27 -3.24
CA ALA A 43 -9.85 9.44 -2.62
C ALA A 43 -8.94 10.67 -2.78
N ASN A 44 -9.39 11.82 -2.29
CA ASN A 44 -8.60 13.06 -2.35
C ASN A 44 -7.51 13.12 -1.27
N GLU A 45 -7.74 12.48 -0.12
CA GLU A 45 -6.85 12.54 1.04
C GLU A 45 -6.82 11.20 1.79
N VAL A 46 -5.80 11.02 2.64
CA VAL A 46 -5.76 9.91 3.60
C VAL A 46 -6.89 10.08 4.61
N ASN A 47 -7.53 8.97 4.98
CA ASN A 47 -8.58 8.98 6.00
C ASN A 47 -7.98 9.50 7.32
N PRO A 48 -8.52 10.58 7.92
CA PRO A 48 -7.95 11.17 9.13
C PRO A 48 -7.84 10.19 10.30
N SER A 49 -8.81 9.28 10.47
CA SER A 49 -8.75 8.26 11.53
C SER A 49 -7.57 7.31 11.33
N ILE A 50 -7.24 6.97 10.09
CA ILE A 50 -6.09 6.11 9.78
C ILE A 50 -4.77 6.86 10.00
N ALA A 51 -4.72 8.15 9.64
CA ALA A 51 -3.56 8.99 9.94
C ALA A 51 -3.32 9.11 11.45
N THR A 52 -4.38 9.35 12.24
CA THR A 52 -4.30 9.38 13.71
C THR A 52 -3.79 8.06 14.28
N THR A 53 -4.35 6.92 13.85
CA THR A 53 -3.90 5.60 14.33
C THR A 53 -2.43 5.33 14.00
N VAL A 54 -1.96 5.72 12.83
CA VAL A 54 -0.54 5.52 12.46
C VAL A 54 0.38 6.48 13.22
N ALA A 55 -0.08 7.70 13.49
CA ALA A 55 0.66 8.68 14.30
C ALA A 55 0.88 8.20 15.74
N GLU A 56 -0.08 7.48 16.33
CA GLU A 56 0.08 6.81 17.64
C GLU A 56 1.22 5.79 17.65
N LEU A 57 1.61 5.27 16.48
CA LEU A 57 2.73 4.34 16.30
C LEU A 57 4.06 5.05 15.94
N GLY A 58 4.07 6.38 15.89
CA GLY A 58 5.27 7.18 15.64
C GLY A 58 5.55 7.53 14.18
N LEU A 59 4.58 7.35 13.27
CA LEU A 59 4.71 7.74 11.86
C LEU A 59 3.57 8.66 11.44
N ASP A 60 3.87 9.81 10.86
CA ASP A 60 2.86 10.68 10.27
C ASP A 60 2.65 10.33 8.79
N ILE A 61 1.40 10.12 8.40
CA ILE A 61 0.99 9.83 7.03
C ILE A 61 -0.08 10.79 6.51
N SER A 62 -0.40 11.85 7.27
CA SER A 62 -1.46 12.81 6.94
C SER A 62 -1.21 13.51 5.61
N ASP A 63 0.05 13.79 5.28
CA ASP A 63 0.47 14.45 4.03
C ASP A 63 0.63 13.49 2.84
N ARG A 64 0.36 12.19 3.00
CA ARG A 64 0.43 11.26 1.86
C ARG A 64 -0.72 11.52 0.89
N THR A 65 -0.43 11.49 -0.40
CA THR A 65 -1.46 11.62 -1.44
C THR A 65 -1.95 10.24 -1.90
N PRO A 66 -3.25 9.94 -1.78
CA PRO A 66 -3.81 8.73 -2.39
C PRO A 66 -3.57 8.69 -3.89
N ARG A 67 -3.08 7.56 -4.41
CA ARG A 67 -2.71 7.41 -5.83
C ARG A 67 -3.30 6.18 -6.48
N LYS A 68 -3.49 6.27 -7.79
CA LYS A 68 -4.08 5.20 -8.60
C LYS A 68 -3.06 4.06 -8.78
N VAL A 69 -3.52 2.82 -8.72
CA VAL A 69 -2.70 1.68 -9.15
C VAL A 69 -2.49 1.76 -10.65
N THR A 70 -1.25 1.56 -11.10
CA THR A 70 -0.87 1.55 -12.52
C THR A 70 -0.16 0.24 -12.86
N PRO A 71 -0.11 -0.16 -14.15
CA PRO A 71 0.67 -1.32 -14.58
C PRO A 71 2.14 -1.26 -14.13
N GLU A 72 2.75 -0.08 -14.15
CA GLU A 72 4.15 0.13 -13.77
C GLU A 72 4.37 -0.17 -12.28
N LEU A 73 3.45 0.24 -11.41
CA LEU A 73 3.50 -0.10 -9.99
C LEU A 73 3.39 -1.61 -9.75
N LEU A 74 2.58 -2.31 -10.56
CA LEU A 74 2.40 -3.76 -10.46
C LEU A 74 3.61 -4.54 -10.99
N ASP A 75 4.32 -3.99 -11.97
CA ASP A 75 5.53 -4.58 -12.54
C ASP A 75 6.74 -4.41 -11.62
N GLN A 76 6.86 -3.25 -10.98
CA GLN A 76 7.94 -2.94 -10.03
C GLN A 76 7.80 -3.64 -8.69
N ALA A 77 6.61 -4.07 -8.30
CA ALA A 77 6.37 -4.72 -7.02
C ALA A 77 6.78 -6.20 -7.03
N ASP A 78 7.60 -6.61 -6.05
CA ASP A 78 7.96 -8.02 -5.83
C ASP A 78 6.86 -8.76 -5.05
N VAL A 79 6.10 -8.03 -4.23
CA VAL A 79 4.91 -8.54 -3.54
C VAL A 79 3.76 -7.54 -3.70
N VAL A 80 2.60 -8.04 -4.11
CA VAL A 80 1.35 -7.27 -4.18
C VAL A 80 0.37 -7.81 -3.16
N VAL A 81 -0.08 -6.95 -2.24
CA VAL A 81 -1.05 -7.29 -1.19
C VAL A 81 -2.41 -6.65 -1.51
N LEU A 82 -3.37 -7.49 -1.91
CA LEU A 82 -4.75 -7.08 -2.15
C LEU A 82 -5.50 -7.04 -0.82
N MET A 83 -5.88 -5.82 -0.41
CA MET A 83 -6.49 -5.54 0.89
C MET A 83 -8.03 -5.64 0.88
N LYS A 84 -8.59 -6.37 -0.10
CA LYS A 84 -9.97 -6.85 -0.15
C LYS A 84 -10.13 -7.81 -1.34
N PRO A 85 -11.10 -8.72 -1.32
CA PRO A 85 -11.49 -9.47 -2.52
C PRO A 85 -12.11 -8.56 -3.60
N GLY A 86 -12.04 -9.00 -4.86
CA GLY A 86 -12.67 -8.34 -6.00
C GLY A 86 -12.09 -6.95 -6.29
N LEU A 87 -10.77 -6.81 -6.26
CA LEU A 87 -10.07 -5.62 -6.79
C LEU A 87 -9.75 -5.87 -8.26
N ASN A 88 -10.24 -5.00 -9.15
CA ASN A 88 -9.95 -5.07 -10.57
C ASN A 88 -8.64 -4.33 -10.85
N LEU A 89 -7.56 -5.07 -11.07
CA LEU A 89 -6.24 -4.52 -11.37
C LEU A 89 -6.12 -4.13 -12.86
N PRO A 90 -5.33 -3.10 -13.19
CA PRO A 90 -5.10 -2.68 -14.58
C PRO A 90 -4.18 -3.61 -15.37
N ALA A 91 -3.45 -4.50 -14.69
CA ALA A 91 -2.57 -5.50 -15.28
C ALA A 91 -2.37 -6.68 -14.32
N THR A 92 -1.76 -7.76 -14.79
CA THR A 92 -1.34 -8.89 -13.96
C THR A 92 -0.06 -8.52 -13.21
N PRO A 93 0.01 -8.67 -11.87
CA PRO A 93 1.24 -8.45 -11.13
C PRO A 93 2.37 -9.39 -11.58
N ARG A 94 3.59 -8.86 -11.69
CA ARG A 94 4.80 -9.67 -11.92
C ARG A 94 5.20 -10.43 -10.65
N GLY A 95 5.10 -9.76 -9.50
CA GLY A 95 5.47 -10.28 -8.19
C GLY A 95 4.45 -11.25 -7.58
N LYS A 96 4.79 -11.73 -6.38
CA LYS A 96 3.91 -12.62 -5.59
C LYS A 96 2.66 -11.88 -5.17
N VAL A 97 1.49 -12.45 -5.45
CA VAL A 97 0.20 -11.89 -5.03
C VAL A 97 -0.27 -12.53 -3.73
N LEU A 98 -0.60 -11.70 -2.75
CA LEU A 98 -1.29 -12.08 -1.52
C LEU A 98 -2.66 -11.40 -1.50
N GLN A 99 -3.71 -12.14 -1.13
CA GLN A 99 -5.04 -11.59 -1.00
C GLN A 99 -5.53 -11.76 0.44
N TRP A 100 -5.90 -10.66 1.08
CA TRP A 100 -6.47 -10.64 2.42
C TRP A 100 -7.97 -10.37 2.36
N SER A 101 -8.71 -11.06 3.22
CA SER A 101 -10.15 -10.90 3.40
C SER A 101 -10.44 -10.53 4.85
N PHE A 102 -10.86 -9.29 5.05
CA PHE A 102 -11.40 -8.73 6.29
C PHE A 102 -12.55 -7.79 5.91
#